data_AF-A0A7W8WMB5-F1
#
_entry.id   AF-A0A7W8WMB5-F1
#
_cell.length_a   1.000
_cell.length_b   1.000
_cell.length_c   1.000
_cell.angle_alpha   90.00
_cell.angle_beta   90.00
_cell.angle_gamma   90.00
#
_symmetry.space_group_name_H-M   'P 1'
#
loop_
_entity.id
_entity.type
_entity.pdbx_description
1 polymer ?
#
loop_
_entity_poly.entity_id
_entity_poly.type
_entity_poly.pdbx_seq_one_letter_code
_entity_poly.pdbx_strand_id
1 'polypeptide(L)'
;MSVIAEAKALRREVKALAARPEWDLLVRYDLLGKKPPSSWQERVWRRIRHLLASANLISPHVTPYPWLPTLKHRPLSADVKTVMIWALGADRHQLRAACEGLSEKLQGGDDLAPVLVTDIADFAFYSRLGWLVEYVPSLSGEGPSLQQRKQAYLAWRYRDAIVLPLSAGLASDAQWHALLKLS
;
A
#
# COMPACT_ATOMS: atom_id res chain seq x y z
N MET A 1 0.35 -19.74 14.50
CA MET A 1 -0.20 -18.44 14.96
C MET A 1 -1.54 -18.23 14.27
N SER A 2 -2.55 -17.63 14.91
CA SER A 2 -3.84 -17.38 14.22
C SER A 2 -3.66 -16.29 13.16
N VAL A 3 -4.13 -16.53 11.92
CA VAL A 3 -4.04 -15.58 10.79
C VAL A 3 -4.67 -14.22 11.15
N ILE A 4 -5.71 -14.21 11.99
CA ILE A 4 -6.34 -12.99 12.48
C ILE A 4 -5.40 -12.19 13.38
N ALA A 5 -4.66 -12.88 14.27
CA ALA A 5 -3.71 -12.22 15.15
C ALA A 5 -2.52 -11.65 14.36
N GLU A 6 -2.06 -12.39 13.36
CA GLU A 6 -1.03 -11.95 12.42
C GLU A 6 -1.49 -10.71 11.64
N ALA A 7 -2.71 -10.71 11.08
CA ALA A 7 -3.25 -9.55 10.39
C ALA A 7 -3.36 -8.31 11.29
N LYS A 8 -3.74 -8.48 12.55
CA LYS A 8 -3.77 -7.38 13.54
C LYS A 8 -2.38 -6.86 13.88
N ALA A 9 -1.37 -7.74 13.99
CA ALA A 9 0.01 -7.34 14.20
C ALA A 9 0.54 -6.55 13.01
N LEU A 10 0.40 -7.11 11.80
CA LEU A 10 0.81 -6.49 10.56
C LEU A 10 0.18 -5.11 10.35
N ARG A 11 -1.11 -4.95 10.63
CA ARG A 11 -1.78 -3.64 10.53
C ARG A 11 -1.21 -2.60 11.48
N ARG A 12 -0.83 -3.00 12.70
CA ARG A 12 -0.17 -2.08 13.64
C ARG A 12 1.19 -1.65 13.13
N GLU A 13 1.96 -2.58 12.57
CA GLU A 13 3.27 -2.30 11.97
C GLU A 13 3.16 -1.37 10.76
N VAL A 14 2.26 -1.68 9.82
CA VAL A 14 2.00 -0.84 8.65
C VAL A 14 1.53 0.55 9.08
N LYS A 15 0.65 0.65 10.09
CA LYS A 15 0.20 1.95 10.61
C LYS A 15 1.35 2.75 11.24
N ALA A 16 2.25 2.08 11.96
CA ALA A 16 3.43 2.72 12.53
C ALA A 16 4.39 3.23 11.44
N LEU A 17 4.59 2.47 10.36
CA LEU A 17 5.37 2.88 9.19
C LEU A 17 4.71 4.07 8.47
N ALA A 18 3.39 4.00 8.24
CA ALA A 18 2.61 5.04 7.57
C ALA A 18 2.60 6.37 8.33
N ALA A 19 2.80 6.35 9.65
CA ALA A 19 2.88 7.54 10.49
C ALA A 19 4.20 8.31 10.35
N ARG A 20 5.25 7.69 9.78
CA ARG A 20 6.58 8.30 9.61
C ARG A 20 7.06 8.19 8.16
N PRO A 21 6.32 8.75 7.18
CA PRO A 21 6.77 8.74 5.80
C PRO A 21 7.91 9.75 5.60
N GLU A 22 8.69 9.57 4.53
CA GLU A 22 9.66 10.56 4.10
C GLU A 22 8.95 11.77 3.46
N TRP A 23 8.60 12.75 4.30
CA TRP A 23 7.86 13.92 3.84
C TRP A 23 8.57 14.73 2.76
N ASP A 24 9.90 14.89 2.85
CA ASP A 24 10.67 15.61 1.82
C ASP A 24 10.50 14.95 0.44
N LEU A 25 10.57 13.62 0.37
CA LEU A 25 10.36 12.88 -0.86
C LEU A 25 8.93 13.06 -1.37
N LEU A 26 7.93 12.86 -0.50
CA LEU A 26 6.53 12.96 -0.89
C LEU A 26 6.14 14.35 -1.40
N VAL A 27 6.61 15.41 -0.75
CA VAL A 27 6.31 16.79 -1.13
C VAL A 27 7.06 17.18 -2.41
N ARG A 28 8.33 16.77 -2.54
CA ARG A 28 9.15 17.07 -3.73
C ARG A 28 8.55 16.48 -5.01
N TYR A 29 7.97 15.29 -4.91
CA TYR A 29 7.36 14.57 -6.04
C TYR A 29 5.83 14.66 -6.06
N ASP A 30 5.22 15.61 -5.33
CA ASP A 30 3.79 15.88 -5.45
C ASP A 30 3.48 16.53 -6.82
N LEU A 31 2.98 15.73 -7.75
CA LEU A 31 2.65 16.13 -9.12
C LEU A 31 1.57 17.22 -9.18
N LEU A 32 0.62 17.21 -8.24
CA LEU A 32 -0.44 18.21 -8.15
C LEU A 32 -0.09 19.34 -7.15
N GLY A 33 1.00 19.15 -6.40
CA GLY A 33 1.60 20.11 -5.49
C GLY A 33 1.94 21.47 -6.13
N LYS A 34 2.10 21.52 -7.46
CA LYS A 34 2.38 22.76 -8.19
C LYS A 34 1.14 23.39 -8.83
N LYS A 35 0.00 22.70 -8.87
CA LYS A 35 -1.23 23.25 -9.47
C LYS A 35 -1.89 24.22 -8.48
N PRO A 36 -2.07 25.50 -8.84
CA PRO A 36 -2.72 26.45 -7.95
C PRO A 36 -4.21 26.10 -7.78
N PRO A 37 -4.76 26.17 -6.55
CA PRO A 37 -6.20 26.05 -6.34
C PRO A 37 -6.97 27.10 -7.15
N SER A 38 -8.21 26.81 -7.52
CA SER A 38 -9.07 27.75 -8.25
C SER A 38 -9.48 28.93 -7.37
N SER A 39 -9.73 28.70 -6.09
CA SER A 39 -10.18 29.74 -5.16
C SER A 39 -9.02 30.52 -4.51
N TRP A 40 -9.24 31.80 -4.24
CA TRP A 40 -8.24 32.65 -3.57
C TRP A 40 -8.04 32.26 -2.10
N GLN A 41 -9.10 31.85 -1.42
CA GLN A 41 -9.04 31.39 -0.02
C GLN A 41 -8.14 30.15 0.12
N GLU A 42 -8.28 29.16 -0.76
CA GLU A 42 -7.40 27.97 -0.74
C GLU A 42 -5.94 28.32 -1.07
N ARG A 43 -5.70 29.29 -1.95
CA ARG A 43 -4.34 29.77 -2.24
C ARG A 43 -3.68 30.40 -1.00
N VAL A 44 -4.41 31.24 -0.27
CA VAL A 44 -3.93 31.85 0.97
C VAL A 44 -3.68 30.77 2.03
N TRP A 45 -4.65 29.87 2.23
CA TRP A 45 -4.53 28.77 3.17
C TRP A 45 -3.34 27.86 2.87
N ARG A 46 -3.12 27.54 1.60
CA ARG A 46 -1.96 26.75 1.16
C ARG A 46 -0.63 27.40 1.52
N ARG A 47 -0.51 28.73 1.34
CA ARG A 47 0.70 29.48 1.73
C ARG A 47 0.94 29.44 3.24
N ILE A 48 -0.10 29.67 4.03
CA ILE A 48 -0.03 29.56 5.50
C ILE A 48 0.44 28.15 5.89
N ARG A 49 -0.13 27.11 5.27
CA ARG A 49 0.23 25.72 5.52
C ARG A 49 1.70 25.43 5.20
N HIS A 50 2.22 25.93 4.07
CA HIS A 50 3.63 25.77 3.74
C HIS A 50 4.56 26.44 4.75
N LEU A 51 4.21 27.64 5.24
CA LEU A 51 4.98 28.32 6.29
C LEU A 51 4.98 27.53 7.59
N LEU A 52 3.82 27.07 8.05
CA LEU A 52 3.70 26.26 9.27
C LEU A 52 4.47 24.93 9.14
N ALA A 53 4.42 24.29 7.96
CA ALA A 53 5.18 23.06 7.70
C ALA A 53 6.70 23.31 7.69
N SER A 54 7.16 24.43 7.11
CA SER A 54 8.58 24.81 7.13
C SER A 54 9.09 25.13 8.54
N ALA A 55 8.20 25.56 9.43
CA ALA A 55 8.48 25.78 10.85
C ALA A 55 8.31 24.50 11.71
N ASN A 56 8.04 23.33 11.10
CA ASN A 56 7.75 22.07 11.78
C ASN A 56 6.55 22.10 12.75
N LEU A 57 5.63 23.05 12.60
CA LEU A 57 4.44 23.17 13.45
C LEU A 57 3.33 22.20 13.03
N ILE A 58 3.32 21.82 11.74
CA ILE A 58 2.39 20.84 11.18
C ILE A 58 3.13 19.92 10.20
N SER A 59 2.58 18.73 9.98
CA SER A 59 3.10 17.85 8.93
C SER A 59 2.93 18.48 7.55
N PRO A 60 3.91 18.31 6.65
CA PRO A 60 3.78 18.74 5.27
C PRO A 60 2.55 18.14 4.58
N HIS A 61 1.98 18.89 3.65
CA HIS A 61 0.80 18.47 2.92
C HIS A 61 1.19 17.85 1.58
N VAL A 62 0.62 16.70 1.29
CA VAL A 62 0.68 16.05 -0.02
C VAL A 62 -0.74 16.05 -0.56
N THR A 63 -0.91 16.52 -1.79
CA THR A 63 -2.22 16.59 -2.43
C THR A 63 -2.81 15.18 -2.52
N PRO A 64 -4.04 14.94 -2.03
CA PRO A 64 -4.69 13.65 -2.21
C PRO A 64 -5.02 13.46 -3.69
N TYR A 65 -4.65 12.33 -4.27
CA TYR A 65 -5.09 11.90 -5.58
C TYR A 65 -5.56 10.45 -5.51
N PRO A 66 -6.64 10.09 -6.23
CA PRO A 66 -7.11 8.71 -6.29
C PRO A 66 -5.98 7.87 -6.88
N TRP A 67 -5.42 6.98 -6.07
CA TRP A 67 -4.58 5.92 -6.60
C TRP A 67 -5.51 4.90 -7.21
N LEU A 68 -5.26 4.55 -8.45
CA LEU A 68 -5.91 3.42 -9.05
C LEU A 68 -4.96 2.23 -8.86
N PRO A 69 -5.22 1.33 -7.88
CA PRO A 69 -4.45 0.09 -7.73
C PRO A 69 -4.71 -0.89 -8.88
N THR A 70 -5.56 -0.52 -9.84
CA THR A 70 -5.95 -1.31 -11.00
C THR A 70 -4.91 -1.25 -12.11
N LEU A 71 -4.59 -2.39 -12.70
CA LEU A 71 -3.86 -2.44 -13.96
C LEU A 71 -4.74 -1.88 -15.08
N LYS A 72 -4.14 -1.19 -16.06
CA LYS A 72 -4.84 -0.64 -17.23
C LYS A 72 -5.72 -1.66 -17.97
N HIS A 73 -5.37 -2.93 -17.90
CA HIS A 73 -6.07 -4.03 -18.58
C HIS A 73 -7.15 -4.70 -17.74
N ARG A 74 -7.37 -4.25 -16.49
CA ARG A 74 -8.43 -4.74 -15.61
C ARG A 74 -9.21 -3.54 -15.05
N PRO A 75 -10.18 -3.00 -15.82
CA PRO A 75 -11.01 -1.92 -15.32
C PRO A 75 -11.83 -2.44 -14.13
N LEU A 76 -11.64 -1.83 -12.97
CA LEU A 76 -12.52 -2.04 -11.81
C LEU A 76 -13.36 -0.79 -11.57
N SER A 77 -14.45 -0.95 -10.82
CA SER A 77 -15.31 0.15 -10.39
C SER A 77 -14.52 1.26 -9.68
N ALA A 78 -15.00 2.50 -9.74
CA ALA A 78 -14.39 3.64 -9.05
C ALA A 78 -14.37 3.47 -7.51
N ASP A 79 -15.26 2.64 -6.96
CA ASP A 79 -15.44 2.42 -5.51
C ASP A 79 -14.71 1.17 -4.98
N VAL A 80 -13.80 0.59 -5.76
CA VAL A 80 -13.09 -0.62 -5.37
C VAL A 80 -12.16 -0.41 -4.18
N LYS A 81 -12.26 -1.31 -3.20
CA LYS A 81 -11.39 -1.32 -2.03
C LYS A 81 -10.05 -1.95 -2.39
N THR A 82 -8.97 -1.26 -2.04
CA THR A 82 -7.63 -1.81 -2.23
C THR A 82 -7.34 -2.87 -1.16
N VAL A 83 -6.77 -4.01 -1.58
CA VAL A 83 -6.29 -5.07 -0.69
C VAL A 83 -4.77 -5.16 -0.83
N MET A 84 -4.05 -4.73 0.20
CA MET A 84 -2.59 -4.82 0.24
C MET A 84 -2.16 -6.14 0.88
N ILE A 85 -1.55 -7.01 0.07
CA ILE A 85 -1.00 -8.30 0.49
C ILE A 85 0.47 -8.08 0.82
N TRP A 86 0.83 -8.19 2.10
CA TRP A 86 2.20 -7.98 2.57
C TRP A 86 2.95 -9.32 2.62
N ALA A 87 3.95 -9.47 1.74
CA ALA A 87 4.67 -10.72 1.51
C ALA A 87 6.19 -10.55 1.57
N LEU A 88 6.68 -9.56 2.33
CA LEU A 88 8.11 -9.34 2.53
C LEU A 88 8.73 -10.42 3.41
N GLY A 89 9.89 -10.94 3.01
CA GLY A 89 10.63 -11.97 3.76
C GLY A 89 10.04 -13.38 3.64
N ALA A 90 9.04 -13.59 2.77
CA ALA A 90 8.53 -14.91 2.45
C ALA A 90 9.51 -15.68 1.56
N ASP A 91 9.41 -17.01 1.54
CA ASP A 91 10.07 -17.80 0.50
C ASP A 91 9.20 -17.90 -0.77
N ARG A 92 9.85 -18.19 -1.90
CA ARG A 92 9.18 -18.23 -3.22
C ARG A 92 8.05 -19.27 -3.28
N HIS A 93 8.21 -20.42 -2.64
CA HIS A 93 7.22 -21.48 -2.68
C HIS A 93 6.00 -21.13 -1.84
N GLN A 94 6.21 -20.63 -0.63
CA GLN A 94 5.15 -20.08 0.23
C GLN A 94 4.41 -18.95 -0.47
N LEU A 95 5.14 -18.03 -1.11
CA LEU A 95 4.54 -16.89 -1.80
C LEU A 95 3.62 -17.33 -2.94
N ARG A 96 4.06 -18.28 -3.78
CA ARG A 96 3.23 -18.81 -4.87
C ARG A 96 1.98 -19.50 -4.35
N ALA A 97 2.12 -20.42 -3.39
CA ALA A 97 0.99 -21.16 -2.83
C ALA A 97 -0.06 -20.23 -2.19
N ALA A 98 0.39 -19.22 -1.45
CA ALA A 98 -0.50 -18.22 -0.87
C ALA A 98 -1.15 -17.32 -1.93
N CYS A 99 -0.42 -16.93 -2.98
CA CYS A 99 -1.00 -16.14 -4.08
C CYS A 99 -2.06 -16.92 -4.86
N GLU A 100 -1.87 -18.24 -5.07
CA GLU A 100 -2.86 -19.10 -5.69
C GLU A 100 -4.15 -19.16 -4.86
N GLY A 101 -4.05 -19.44 -3.56
CA GLY A 101 -5.22 -19.44 -2.67
C GLY A 101 -5.89 -18.07 -2.54
N LEU A 102 -5.11 -16.97 -2.54
CA LEU A 102 -5.67 -15.61 -2.60
C LEU A 102 -6.39 -15.33 -3.93
N SER A 103 -5.86 -15.82 -5.05
CA SER A 103 -6.48 -15.67 -6.37
C SER A 103 -7.86 -16.30 -6.40
N GLU A 104 -8.00 -17.52 -5.90
CA GLU A 104 -9.30 -18.19 -5.78
C GLU A 104 -10.28 -17.39 -4.90
N LYS A 105 -9.82 -16.90 -3.75
CA LYS A 105 -10.66 -16.11 -2.83
C LYS A 105 -11.06 -14.74 -3.38
N LEU A 106 -10.26 -14.16 -4.27
CA LEU A 106 -10.48 -12.85 -4.88
C LEU A 106 -11.29 -12.93 -6.19
N GLN A 107 -11.42 -14.11 -6.82
CA GLN A 107 -12.16 -14.29 -8.07
C GLN A 107 -13.67 -13.96 -7.96
N GLY A 108 -14.25 -13.98 -6.77
CA GLY A 108 -15.67 -13.69 -6.54
C GLY A 108 -16.01 -12.26 -6.10
N GLY A 109 -15.03 -11.35 -6.03
CA GLY A 109 -15.23 -9.99 -5.52
C GLY A 109 -14.73 -8.92 -6.48
N ASP A 110 -15.62 -8.39 -7.33
CA ASP A 110 -15.32 -7.25 -8.22
C ASP A 110 -15.02 -5.95 -7.45
N ASP A 111 -15.25 -5.94 -6.15
CA ASP A 111 -15.05 -4.80 -5.25
C ASP A 111 -13.65 -4.73 -4.63
N LEU A 112 -12.75 -5.68 -4.94
CA LEU A 112 -11.42 -5.76 -4.34
C LEU A 112 -10.29 -5.66 -5.39
N ALA A 113 -9.40 -4.70 -5.21
CA ALA A 113 -8.18 -4.52 -6.01
C ALA A 113 -6.94 -5.03 -5.27
N PRO A 114 -6.40 -6.21 -5.60
CA PRO A 114 -5.21 -6.73 -4.96
C PRO A 114 -3.94 -6.00 -5.39
N VAL A 115 -3.10 -5.71 -4.39
CA VAL A 115 -1.74 -5.19 -4.53
C VAL A 115 -0.80 -6.08 -3.75
N LEU A 116 0.15 -6.72 -4.44
CA LEU A 116 1.16 -7.58 -3.82
C LEU A 116 2.42 -6.76 -3.49
N VAL A 117 2.82 -6.73 -2.22
CA VAL A 117 4.08 -6.15 -1.77
C VAL A 117 5.07 -7.28 -1.49
N THR A 118 6.16 -7.37 -2.26
CA THR A 118 7.10 -8.52 -2.19
C THR A 118 8.54 -8.10 -2.47
N ASP A 119 9.49 -8.77 -1.85
CA ASP A 119 10.93 -8.68 -2.11
C ASP A 119 11.45 -9.77 -3.06
N ILE A 120 10.56 -10.61 -3.61
CA ILE A 120 10.90 -11.69 -4.55
C ILE A 120 10.64 -11.25 -6.00
N ALA A 121 11.67 -11.31 -6.84
CA ALA A 121 11.55 -11.08 -8.28
C ALA A 121 11.06 -12.34 -9.02
N ASP A 122 9.73 -12.52 -9.11
CA ASP A 122 9.07 -13.61 -9.84
C ASP A 122 8.05 -13.09 -10.87
N PHE A 123 8.52 -12.19 -11.75
CA PHE A 123 7.67 -11.45 -12.69
C PHE A 123 6.84 -12.35 -13.62
N ALA A 124 7.38 -13.51 -13.99
CA ALA A 124 6.68 -14.48 -14.83
C ALA A 124 5.46 -15.10 -14.13
N PHE A 125 5.54 -15.31 -12.81
CA PHE A 125 4.39 -15.73 -12.02
C PHE A 125 3.39 -14.57 -11.87
N TYR A 126 3.88 -13.38 -11.49
CA TYR A 126 3.04 -12.22 -11.22
C TYR A 126 2.23 -11.72 -12.42
N SER A 127 2.77 -11.82 -13.63
CA SER A 127 2.07 -11.41 -14.85
C SER A 127 0.76 -12.17 -15.08
N ARG A 128 0.63 -13.37 -14.51
CA ARG A 128 -0.57 -14.22 -14.61
C ARG A 128 -1.64 -13.88 -13.58
N LEU A 129 -1.28 -13.23 -12.47
CA LEU A 129 -2.22 -12.88 -11.40
C LEU A 129 -3.13 -11.73 -11.81
N GLY A 130 -2.64 -10.82 -12.67
CA GLY A 130 -3.36 -9.60 -13.03
C GLY A 130 -3.50 -8.62 -11.85
N TRP A 131 -2.52 -8.63 -10.94
CA TRP A 131 -2.47 -7.76 -9.76
C TRP A 131 -1.39 -6.70 -9.94
N LEU A 132 -1.53 -5.56 -9.25
CA LEU A 132 -0.42 -4.62 -9.10
C LEU A 132 0.64 -5.24 -8.19
N VAL A 133 1.90 -5.20 -8.59
CA VAL A 133 3.02 -5.71 -7.79
C VAL A 133 4.00 -4.59 -7.44
N GLU A 134 4.17 -4.39 -6.14
CA GLU A 134 5.10 -3.44 -5.54
C GLU A 134 6.35 -4.20 -5.09
N TYR A 135 7.37 -4.20 -5.93
CA TYR A 135 8.62 -4.90 -5.65
C TYR A 135 9.52 -4.11 -4.68
N VAL A 136 9.89 -4.68 -3.53
CA VAL A 136 10.67 -4.04 -2.46
C VAL A 136 12.02 -4.74 -2.31
N PRO A 137 13.00 -4.45 -3.18
CA PRO A 137 14.30 -5.14 -3.12
C PRO A 137 15.05 -4.81 -1.84
N SER A 138 15.74 -5.81 -1.30
CA SER A 138 16.82 -5.58 -0.35
C SER A 138 18.09 -5.22 -1.14
N LEU A 139 18.46 -3.94 -1.14
CA LEU A 139 19.71 -3.47 -1.73
C LEU A 139 20.65 -3.04 -0.61
N SER A 140 21.85 -3.62 -0.57
CA SER A 140 22.93 -3.17 0.30
C SER A 140 23.65 -1.96 -0.31
N GLY A 141 24.01 -0.98 0.51
CA GLY A 141 24.72 0.23 0.07
C GLY A 141 24.93 1.23 1.21
N GLU A 142 25.61 2.33 0.92
CA GLU A 142 25.78 3.44 1.87
C GLU A 142 24.49 4.27 1.99
N GLY A 143 24.08 4.58 3.21
CA GLY A 143 22.89 5.38 3.50
C GLY A 143 21.68 4.59 4.04
N PRO A 144 20.52 5.24 4.20
CA PRO A 144 19.32 4.59 4.73
C PRO A 144 18.82 3.51 3.76
N SER A 145 18.45 2.34 4.30
CA SER A 145 18.03 1.19 3.50
C SER A 145 16.88 1.53 2.55
N LEU A 146 17.10 1.43 1.24
CA LEU A 146 16.06 1.64 0.23
C LEU A 146 14.80 0.81 0.54
N GLN A 147 15.00 -0.39 1.08
CA GLN A 147 13.93 -1.29 1.48
C GLN A 147 13.04 -0.64 2.55
N GLN A 148 13.64 -0.11 3.61
CA GLN A 148 12.90 0.57 4.70
C GLN A 148 12.17 1.81 4.21
N ARG A 149 12.84 2.62 3.37
CA ARG A 149 12.25 3.84 2.78
C ARG A 149 11.04 3.49 1.92
N LYS A 150 11.16 2.45 1.08
CA LYS A 150 10.07 1.98 0.24
C LYS A 150 8.93 1.36 1.06
N GLN A 151 9.22 0.61 2.12
CA GLN A 151 8.20 0.10 3.04
C GLN A 151 7.38 1.24 3.67
N ALA A 152 8.04 2.30 4.18
CA ALA A 152 7.37 3.47 4.75
C ALA A 152 6.51 4.20 3.70
N TYR A 153 7.04 4.37 2.48
CA TYR A 153 6.28 4.94 1.37
C TYR A 153 5.03 4.12 1.04
N LEU A 154 5.16 2.79 0.88
CA LEU A 154 4.05 1.91 0.54
C LEU A 154 3.01 1.88 1.68
N ALA A 155 3.45 1.83 2.93
CA ALA A 155 2.58 1.91 4.09
C ALA A 155 1.76 3.22 4.10
N TRP A 156 2.40 4.36 3.82
CA TRP A 156 1.69 5.64 3.69
C TRP A 156 0.77 5.67 2.46
N ARG A 157 1.21 5.09 1.34
CA ARG A 157 0.49 5.07 0.05
C ARG A 157 -0.81 4.30 0.14
N TYR A 158 -0.77 3.15 0.81
CA TYR A 158 -1.86 2.19 0.98
C TYR A 158 -2.43 2.21 2.40
N ARG A 159 -2.31 3.34 3.12
CA ARG A 159 -2.76 3.49 4.52
C ARG A 159 -4.25 3.22 4.72
N ASP A 160 -5.05 3.40 3.67
CA ASP A 160 -6.50 3.20 3.66
C ASP A 160 -6.90 1.84 3.06
N ALA A 161 -5.92 0.99 2.72
CA ALA A 161 -6.16 -0.34 2.15
C ALA A 161 -6.45 -1.41 3.22
N ILE A 162 -7.14 -2.47 2.81
CA ILE A 162 -7.26 -3.69 3.59
C ILE A 162 -5.90 -4.38 3.61
N VAL A 163 -5.23 -4.38 4.76
CA VAL A 163 -3.93 -5.04 4.90
C VAL A 163 -4.12 -6.51 5.28
N LEU A 164 -3.54 -7.40 4.48
CA LEU A 164 -3.56 -8.84 4.67
C LEU A 164 -2.14 -9.42 4.75
N PRO A 165 -1.88 -10.34 5.69
CA PRO A 165 -0.66 -11.13 5.68
C PRO A 165 -0.69 -12.16 4.57
N LEU A 166 0.49 -12.62 4.13
CA LEU A 166 0.60 -13.68 3.11
C LEU A 166 -0.17 -14.96 3.50
N SER A 167 -0.16 -15.33 4.78
CA SER A 167 -0.86 -16.51 5.31
C SER A 167 -2.38 -16.49 5.07
N ALA A 168 -2.97 -15.32 4.75
CA ALA A 168 -4.38 -15.21 4.39
C ALA A 168 -4.77 -16.05 3.16
N GLY A 169 -3.82 -16.33 2.24
CA GLY A 169 -4.06 -17.21 1.10
C GLY A 169 -4.31 -18.67 1.47
N LEU A 170 -3.79 -19.10 2.62
CA LEU A 170 -3.93 -20.46 3.12
C LEU A 170 -5.05 -20.55 4.18
N ALA A 171 -5.77 -19.47 4.43
CA ALA A 171 -6.82 -19.42 5.42
C ALA A 171 -8.10 -20.13 4.95
N SER A 172 -8.83 -20.72 5.89
CA SER A 172 -10.19 -21.21 5.63
C SER A 172 -11.13 -20.06 5.25
N ASP A 173 -12.26 -20.35 4.60
CA ASP A 173 -13.21 -19.32 4.17
C ASP A 173 -13.82 -18.53 5.34
N ALA A 174 -14.06 -19.21 6.48
CA ALA A 174 -14.49 -18.55 7.70
C ALA A 174 -13.46 -17.50 8.19
N GLN A 175 -12.18 -17.84 8.14
CA GLN A 175 -11.09 -16.92 8.49
C GLN A 175 -10.95 -15.80 7.45
N TRP A 176 -11.08 -16.10 6.16
CA TRP A 176 -11.06 -15.11 5.09
C TRP A 176 -12.13 -14.02 5.27
N HIS A 177 -13.39 -14.42 5.49
CA HIS A 177 -14.47 -13.46 5.73
C HIS A 177 -14.25 -12.65 7.00
N ALA A 178 -13.70 -13.25 8.06
CA ALA A 178 -13.33 -12.53 9.27
C ALA A 178 -12.24 -11.48 8.99
N LEU A 179 -11.24 -11.78 8.17
CA LEU A 179 -10.16 -10.85 7.80
C LEU A 179 -10.68 -9.62 7.06
N LEU A 180 -11.60 -9.82 6.11
CA LEU A 180 -12.21 -8.72 5.36
C LEU A 180 -13.04 -7.79 6.26
N LYS A 181 -13.72 -8.34 7.28
CA LYS A 181 -14.49 -7.54 8.26
C LYS A 181 -13.64 -6.75 9.25
N LEU A 182 -12.37 -7.10 9.40
CA LEU A 182 -11.48 -6.34 10.27
C LEU A 182 -11.09 -4.98 9.66
N SER A 183 -11.27 -4.81 8.34
CA SER A 183 -10.84 -3.61 7.60
C SER A 183 -11.56 -2.32 8.01
#